data_AF-A0A2A9K2M0-F1
#
_entry.id   AF-A0A2A9K2M0-F1
#
_cell.length_a   1.000
_cell.length_b   1.000
_cell.length_c   1.000
_cell.angle_alpha   90.00
_cell.angle_beta   90.00
_cell.angle_gamma   90.00
#
_symmetry.space_group_name_H-M   'P 1'
#
loop_
_entity.id
_entity.type
_entity.pdbx_description
1 polymer ?
#
loop_
_entity_poly.entity_id
_entity_poly.type
_entity_poly.pdbx_seq_one_letter_code
_entity_poly.pdbx_strand_id
1 'polypeptide(L)'
;MNRFADWGNALYSGRISYPFIQRWRRWFALAALLLVLAGGLTALRGGFNLGIEFRGGSEFTVSQTASTDVAAGERAVTDVLADGHATVTNVAPGTVRVQTEQLDDAQTRAVAANLQEAYGVGQDQVTSTFVGPTWGDAVSQQALIGLVIFVVLVTLFMAVYFRTWKMSLAAVLGMLYVVALTAGIYGATGFEITPSAIIGFLTILSYALYDTVVVFDKIRENTIGAEEDPERSFVENVNLAVNQTLVRSITTSVVGILPVGSILFIGAGLLGAGTLRDIALALFVGIIVGTLSTLFLQAPLYALLRRNDVDVRDHDARAAARAARERGSDTVTDPDVAPWDDGARL
;
A
#
# COMPACT_ATOMS: atom_id res chain seq x y z
N MET A 1 -6.47 -33.39 6.29
CA MET A 1 -7.30 -32.32 5.68
C MET A 1 -6.53 -31.01 5.74
N ASN A 2 -6.50 -30.26 4.65
CA ASN A 2 -5.64 -29.09 4.53
C ASN A 2 -6.33 -27.88 5.18
N ARG A 3 -5.96 -27.55 6.43
CA ARG A 3 -6.65 -26.56 7.29
C ARG A 3 -6.91 -25.22 6.61
N PHE A 4 -6.04 -24.82 5.68
CA PHE A 4 -6.18 -23.59 4.90
C PHE A 4 -7.30 -23.65 3.86
N ALA A 5 -7.45 -24.78 3.16
CA ALA A 5 -8.54 -24.98 2.19
C ALA A 5 -9.90 -25.06 2.90
N ASP A 6 -9.96 -25.72 4.05
CA ASP A 6 -11.17 -25.79 4.87
C ASP A 6 -11.59 -24.40 5.39
N TRP A 7 -10.63 -23.60 5.86
CA TRP A 7 -10.85 -22.20 6.28
C TRP A 7 -11.34 -21.33 5.14
N GLY A 8 -10.72 -21.42 3.96
CA GLY A 8 -11.12 -20.64 2.80
C GLY A 8 -12.52 -20.99 2.28
N ASN A 9 -12.86 -22.28 2.25
CA ASN A 9 -14.22 -22.71 1.89
C ASN A 9 -15.26 -22.27 2.94
N ALA A 10 -14.88 -22.27 4.23
CA ALA A 10 -15.75 -21.77 5.30
C ALA A 10 -16.01 -20.26 5.19
N LEU A 11 -15.02 -19.46 4.78
CA LEU A 11 -15.20 -18.06 4.45
C LEU A 11 -16.08 -17.86 3.22
N TYR A 12 -15.86 -18.65 2.17
CA TYR A 12 -16.61 -18.54 0.92
C TYR A 12 -18.10 -18.85 1.09
N SER A 13 -18.40 -19.93 1.83
CA SER A 13 -19.77 -20.34 2.19
C SER A 13 -20.44 -19.45 3.24
N GLY A 14 -19.71 -18.50 3.84
CA GLY A 14 -20.22 -17.66 4.92
C GLY A 14 -20.37 -18.37 6.28
N ARG A 15 -19.92 -19.62 6.41
CA ARG A 15 -19.88 -20.34 7.72
C ARG A 15 -18.98 -19.65 8.73
N ILE A 16 -17.89 -19.03 8.26
CA ILE A 16 -17.05 -18.11 9.03
C ILE A 16 -17.16 -16.75 8.35
N SER A 17 -17.46 -15.70 9.13
CA SER A 17 -17.57 -14.34 8.60
C SER A 17 -16.98 -13.35 9.60
N TYR A 18 -15.90 -12.67 9.19
CA TYR A 18 -15.30 -11.62 9.99
C TYR A 18 -16.03 -10.28 9.75
N PRO A 19 -16.31 -9.50 10.81
CA PRO A 19 -17.09 -8.27 10.69
C PRO A 19 -16.21 -7.08 10.26
N PHE A 20 -15.86 -7.03 8.98
CA PHE A 20 -15.09 -5.93 8.38
C PHE A 20 -15.92 -4.65 8.35
N ILE A 21 -17.15 -4.73 7.84
CA ILE A 21 -18.01 -3.56 7.63
C ILE A 21 -18.56 -3.02 8.95
N GLN A 22 -18.97 -3.89 9.87
CA GLN A 22 -19.55 -3.48 11.15
C GLN A 22 -18.53 -2.76 12.06
N ARG A 23 -17.23 -3.03 11.86
CA ARG A 23 -16.13 -2.41 12.63
C ARG A 23 -15.48 -1.23 11.91
N TRP A 24 -16.11 -0.68 10.86
CA TRP A 24 -15.56 0.39 10.02
C TRP A 24 -14.94 1.56 10.80
N ARG A 25 -15.55 1.99 11.92
CA ARG A 25 -15.02 3.10 12.75
C ARG A 25 -13.61 2.82 13.26
N ARG A 26 -13.33 1.58 13.66
CA ARG A 26 -12.01 1.18 14.17
C ARG A 26 -10.97 1.19 13.05
N TRP A 27 -11.35 0.70 11.88
CA TRP A 27 -10.47 0.67 10.70
C TRP A 27 -10.17 2.06 10.16
N PHE A 28 -11.17 2.94 10.11
CA PHE A 28 -10.99 4.33 9.69
C PHE A 28 -10.14 5.10 10.69
N ALA A 29 -10.35 4.89 11.99
CA ALA A 29 -9.51 5.48 13.03
C ALA A 29 -8.06 5.00 12.93
N LEU A 30 -7.84 3.70 12.70
CA LEU A 30 -6.50 3.15 12.51
C LEU A 30 -5.83 3.71 11.25
N ALA A 31 -6.55 3.78 10.13
CA ALA A 31 -6.03 4.31 8.89
C ALA A 31 -5.66 5.79 9.00
N ALA A 32 -6.55 6.61 9.60
CA ALA A 32 -6.26 8.01 9.88
C ALA A 32 -5.06 8.15 10.82
N LEU A 33 -4.96 7.33 11.87
CA LEU A 33 -3.82 7.32 12.79
C LEU A 33 -2.51 7.00 12.05
N LEU A 34 -2.48 5.97 11.20
CA LEU A 34 -1.30 5.60 10.43
C LEU A 34 -0.87 6.72 9.48
N LEU A 35 -1.83 7.36 8.80
CA LEU A 35 -1.54 8.46 7.89
C LEU A 35 -1.00 9.69 8.63
N VAL A 36 -1.61 10.04 9.78
CA VAL A 36 -1.15 11.14 10.64
C VAL A 36 0.22 10.83 11.24
N LEU A 37 0.48 9.60 11.66
CA LEU A 37 1.78 9.20 12.21
C LEU A 37 2.87 9.24 11.14
N ALA A 38 2.57 8.76 9.94
CA ALA A 38 3.50 8.80 8.81
C ALA A 38 3.81 10.25 8.39
N GLY A 39 2.78 11.08 8.22
CA GLY A 39 2.94 12.50 7.89
C GLY A 39 3.61 13.31 9.00
N GLY A 40 3.27 13.04 10.27
CA GLY A 40 3.88 13.66 11.43
C GLY A 40 5.36 13.32 11.57
N LEU A 41 5.73 12.04 11.41
CA LEU A 41 7.14 11.64 11.45
C LEU A 41 7.94 12.22 10.27
N THR A 42 7.32 12.32 9.10
CA THR A 42 7.91 13.01 7.93
C THR A 42 8.17 14.49 8.24
N ALA A 43 7.19 15.20 8.80
CA ALA A 43 7.33 16.61 9.16
C ALA A 43 8.41 16.82 10.24
N LEU A 44 8.46 15.95 11.26
CA LEU A 44 9.49 15.99 12.31
C LEU A 44 10.91 15.74 11.78
N ARG A 45 11.05 15.03 10.66
CA ARG A 45 12.33 14.81 9.98
C ARG A 45 12.75 15.95 9.03
N GLY A 46 11.94 17.00 8.90
CA GLY A 46 12.22 18.10 7.98
C GLY A 46 11.68 17.89 6.56
N GLY A 47 10.77 16.92 6.37
CA GLY A 47 10.06 16.68 5.10
C GLY A 47 10.54 15.44 4.34
N PHE A 48 10.19 15.38 3.06
CA PHE A 48 10.58 14.28 2.18
C PHE A 48 12.05 14.40 1.76
N ASN A 49 12.78 13.28 1.81
CA ASN A 49 14.11 13.19 1.25
C ASN A 49 14.00 12.95 -0.26
N LEU A 50 14.08 14.03 -1.05
CA LEU A 50 14.02 13.93 -2.51
C LEU A 50 15.42 13.72 -3.06
N GLY A 51 15.55 12.81 -4.02
CA GLY A 51 16.83 12.54 -4.66
C GLY A 51 17.36 13.70 -5.49
N ILE A 52 18.63 13.57 -5.90
CA ILE A 52 19.33 14.56 -6.73
C ILE A 52 18.60 14.80 -8.06
N GLU A 53 17.82 13.83 -8.52
CA GLU A 53 17.02 13.94 -9.74
C GLU A 53 15.86 14.92 -9.62
N PHE A 54 15.51 15.34 -8.40
CA PHE A 54 14.49 16.34 -8.16
C PHE A 54 15.09 17.66 -7.64
N ARG A 55 16.18 17.59 -6.88
CA ARG A 55 16.83 18.79 -6.28
C ARG A 55 17.93 19.40 -7.15
N GLY A 56 18.50 18.64 -8.08
CA GLY A 56 19.78 18.95 -8.70
C GLY A 56 20.95 18.70 -7.74
N GLY A 57 22.11 18.33 -8.27
CA GLY A 57 23.26 17.99 -7.44
C GLY A 57 24.37 17.27 -8.18
N SER A 58 25.41 16.91 -7.45
CA SER A 58 26.53 16.11 -7.95
C SER A 58 26.48 14.70 -7.37
N GLU A 59 26.75 13.70 -8.20
CA GLU A 59 26.84 12.30 -7.83
C GLU A 59 28.23 11.78 -8.12
N PHE A 60 28.83 11.08 -7.16
CA PHE A 60 30.08 10.37 -7.34
C PHE A 60 29.85 8.88 -7.14
N THR A 61 30.31 8.08 -8.10
CA THR A 61 30.35 6.62 -7.97
C THR A 61 31.78 6.17 -7.80
N VAL A 62 32.08 5.62 -6.63
CA VAL A 62 33.36 5.00 -6.28
C VAL A 62 33.22 3.50 -6.52
N SER A 63 33.99 2.95 -7.45
CA SER A 63 33.95 1.53 -7.83
C SER A 63 35.17 0.78 -7.32
N GLN A 64 35.04 -0.55 -7.21
CA GLN A 64 36.13 -1.46 -6.83
C GLN A 64 36.84 -1.12 -5.51
N THR A 65 36.13 -0.49 -4.56
CA THR A 65 36.69 -0.19 -3.24
C THR A 65 36.63 -1.42 -2.32
N ALA A 66 37.67 -1.58 -1.49
CA ALA A 66 37.71 -2.60 -0.45
C ALA A 66 36.85 -2.24 0.78
N SER A 67 36.51 -0.95 0.96
CA SER A 67 35.72 -0.46 2.08
C SER A 67 34.44 0.20 1.57
N THR A 68 33.31 -0.10 2.21
CA THR A 68 32.02 0.57 1.93
C THR A 68 31.57 1.39 3.14
N ASP A 69 32.54 1.93 3.89
CA ASP A 69 32.28 2.78 5.04
C ASP A 69 31.61 4.08 4.60
N VAL A 70 30.38 4.27 5.07
CA VAL A 70 29.55 5.45 4.80
C VAL A 70 30.19 6.70 5.41
N ALA A 71 30.77 6.60 6.61
CA ALA A 71 31.34 7.75 7.32
C ALA A 71 32.61 8.28 6.64
N ALA A 72 33.34 7.45 5.89
CA ALA A 72 34.48 7.87 5.09
C ALA A 72 34.06 8.76 3.93
N GLY A 73 32.98 8.38 3.23
CA GLY A 73 32.43 9.16 2.11
C GLY A 73 31.82 10.47 2.58
N GLU A 74 31.11 10.47 3.71
CA GLU A 74 30.53 11.69 4.30
C GLU A 74 31.65 12.70 4.63
N ARG A 75 32.70 12.25 5.34
CA ARG A 75 33.86 13.11 5.68
C ARG A 75 34.58 13.64 4.45
N ALA A 76 34.78 12.81 3.42
CA ALA A 76 35.43 13.22 2.19
C ALA A 76 34.73 14.41 1.50
N VAL A 77 33.41 14.50 1.65
CA VAL A 77 32.61 15.65 1.18
C VAL A 77 32.68 16.81 2.16
N THR A 78 32.50 16.58 3.46
CA THR A 78 32.46 17.64 4.47
C THR A 78 33.79 18.41 4.58
N ASP A 79 34.92 17.77 4.27
CA ASP A 79 36.24 18.41 4.22
C ASP A 79 36.35 19.48 3.12
N VAL A 80 35.51 19.40 2.08
CA VAL A 80 35.41 20.40 1.00
C VAL A 80 34.24 21.36 1.25
N LEU A 81 33.14 20.85 1.81
CA LEU A 81 31.91 21.57 2.06
C LEU A 81 31.55 21.46 3.55
N ALA A 82 32.00 22.43 4.35
CA ALA A 82 31.79 22.42 5.80
C ALA A 82 30.31 22.30 6.21
N ASP A 83 29.40 22.86 5.41
CA ASP A 83 27.95 22.80 5.60
C ASP A 83 27.24 21.84 4.60
N GLY A 84 28.00 21.10 3.80
CA GLY A 84 27.45 20.25 2.74
C GLY A 84 26.82 18.97 3.29
N HIS A 85 25.57 18.72 2.90
CA HIS A 85 24.91 17.44 3.16
C HIS A 85 25.30 16.42 2.08
N ALA A 86 25.95 15.33 2.49
CA ALA A 86 26.25 14.19 1.64
C ALA A 86 25.35 13.01 1.99
N THR A 87 24.72 12.40 0.99
CA THR A 87 24.04 11.11 1.14
C THR A 87 24.94 10.04 0.58
N VAL A 88 25.46 9.16 1.45
CA VAL A 88 26.34 8.06 1.05
C VAL A 88 25.57 6.75 1.11
N THR A 89 25.52 6.05 -0.02
CA THR A 89 24.77 4.80 -0.17
C THR A 89 25.66 3.73 -0.78
N ASN A 90 25.63 2.55 -0.20
CA ASN A 90 26.25 1.36 -0.79
C ASN A 90 25.32 0.84 -1.89
N VAL A 91 25.80 0.82 -3.14
CA VAL A 91 24.98 0.49 -4.32
C VAL A 91 25.25 -0.91 -4.85
N ALA A 92 26.45 -1.43 -4.63
CA ALA A 92 26.81 -2.83 -4.89
C ALA A 92 28.03 -3.21 -4.04
N PRO A 93 28.43 -4.49 -3.98
CA PRO A 93 29.66 -4.88 -3.28
C PRO A 93 30.87 -4.17 -3.91
N GLY A 94 31.58 -3.39 -3.09
CA GLY A 94 32.71 -2.58 -3.55
C GLY A 94 32.33 -1.36 -4.38
N THR A 95 31.06 -0.95 -4.39
CA THR A 95 30.60 0.27 -5.07
C THR A 95 29.82 1.17 -4.11
N VAL A 96 30.31 2.39 -3.92
CA VAL A 96 29.70 3.43 -3.08
C VAL A 96 29.26 4.58 -3.96
N ARG A 97 28.04 5.08 -3.70
CA ARG A 97 27.49 6.28 -4.33
C ARG A 97 27.41 7.39 -3.30
N VAL A 98 27.96 8.54 -3.64
CA VAL A 98 27.99 9.74 -2.80
C VAL A 98 27.26 10.84 -3.56
N GLN A 99 26.15 11.31 -3.00
CA GLN A 99 25.36 12.38 -3.57
C GLN A 99 25.51 13.64 -2.73
N THR A 100 25.71 14.78 -3.39
CA THR A 100 25.92 16.08 -2.77
C THR A 100 25.06 17.14 -3.43
N GLU A 101 25.03 18.32 -2.83
CA GLU A 101 24.56 19.52 -3.50
C GLU A 101 25.38 19.83 -4.77
N GLN A 102 24.91 20.79 -5.56
CA GLN A 102 25.60 21.20 -6.79
C GLN A 102 27.00 21.73 -6.46
N LEU A 103 28.01 21.13 -7.09
CA LEU A 103 29.41 21.52 -6.96
C LEU A 103 29.91 22.23 -8.21
N ASP A 104 30.81 23.19 -8.03
CA ASP A 104 31.61 23.71 -9.13
C ASP A 104 32.72 22.71 -9.55
N ASP A 105 33.43 23.01 -10.64
CA ASP A 105 34.48 22.13 -11.17
C ASP A 105 35.66 21.95 -10.19
N ALA A 106 35.97 22.96 -9.37
CA ALA A 106 37.06 22.89 -8.41
C ALA A 106 36.67 22.00 -7.22
N GLN A 107 35.46 22.21 -6.68
CA GLN A 107 34.85 21.40 -5.62
C GLN A 107 34.67 19.96 -6.07
N THR A 108 34.18 19.72 -7.29
CA THR A 108 33.99 18.38 -7.84
C THR A 108 35.31 17.61 -7.89
N ARG A 109 36.39 18.26 -8.34
CA ARG A 109 37.74 17.65 -8.36
C ARG A 109 38.29 17.40 -6.95
N ALA A 110 38.07 18.32 -6.02
CA ALA A 110 38.50 18.17 -4.63
C ALA A 110 37.78 17.00 -3.93
N VAL A 111 36.46 16.91 -4.07
CA VAL A 111 35.66 15.80 -3.54
C VAL A 111 36.07 14.48 -4.17
N ALA A 112 36.26 14.44 -5.49
CA ALA A 112 36.73 13.22 -6.17
C ALA A 112 38.10 12.76 -5.66
N ALA A 113 39.03 13.68 -5.40
CA ALA A 113 40.34 13.37 -4.83
C ALA A 113 40.24 12.85 -3.38
N ASN A 114 39.42 13.50 -2.55
CA ASN A 114 39.17 13.03 -1.17
C ASN A 114 38.53 11.65 -1.15
N LEU A 115 37.61 11.36 -2.06
CA LEU A 115 37.00 10.03 -2.19
C LEU A 115 38.00 8.97 -2.64
N GLN A 116 38.95 9.30 -3.53
CA GLN A 116 40.03 8.39 -3.91
C GLN A 116 40.88 8.02 -2.70
N GLU A 117 41.26 9.00 -1.89
CA GLU A 117 42.06 8.78 -0.67
C GLU A 117 41.27 8.00 0.40
N ALA A 118 40.03 8.42 0.67
CA ALA A 118 39.17 7.82 1.69
C ALA A 118 38.86 6.33 1.43
N TYR A 119 38.71 5.96 0.15
CA TYR A 119 38.38 4.60 -0.26
C TYR A 119 39.57 3.80 -0.83
N GLY A 120 40.75 4.42 -0.93
CA GLY A 120 41.98 3.80 -1.42
C GLY A 120 41.89 3.34 -2.88
N VAL A 121 41.19 4.07 -3.74
CA VAL A 121 40.96 3.71 -5.15
C VAL A 121 41.69 4.62 -6.12
N GLY A 122 41.88 4.16 -7.36
CA GLY A 122 42.45 4.96 -8.44
C GLY A 122 41.49 6.04 -8.96
N GLN A 123 42.04 7.01 -9.71
CA GLN A 123 41.25 8.09 -10.33
C GLN A 123 40.23 7.57 -11.34
N ASP A 124 40.54 6.47 -12.03
CA ASP A 124 39.67 5.79 -12.98
C ASP A 124 38.47 5.10 -12.32
N GLN A 125 38.47 4.96 -10.99
CA GLN A 125 37.43 4.31 -10.21
C GLN A 125 36.46 5.30 -9.56
N VAL A 126 36.66 6.62 -9.72
CA VAL A 126 35.76 7.65 -9.21
C VAL A 126 35.16 8.40 -10.38
N THR A 127 33.88 8.10 -10.67
CA THR A 127 33.12 8.78 -11.72
C THR A 127 32.23 9.84 -11.10
N SER A 128 32.29 11.07 -11.62
CA SER A 128 31.38 12.15 -11.22
C SER A 128 30.34 12.41 -12.31
N THR A 129 29.07 12.42 -11.93
CA THR A 129 27.93 12.82 -12.77
C THR A 129 27.27 14.05 -12.15
N PHE A 130 26.95 15.04 -12.97
CA PHE A 130 26.25 16.24 -12.53
C PHE A 130 24.81 16.24 -13.04
N VAL A 131 23.85 16.49 -12.14
CA VAL A 131 22.44 16.65 -12.47
C VAL A 131 22.08 18.13 -12.36
N GLY A 132 21.84 18.76 -13.50
CA GLY A 132 21.50 20.18 -13.58
C GLY A 132 20.11 20.51 -13.01
N PRO A 133 19.92 21.71 -12.43
CA PRO A 133 18.63 22.12 -11.85
C PRO A 133 17.49 22.13 -12.89
N THR A 134 17.77 22.46 -14.15
CA THR A 134 16.78 22.40 -15.23
C THR A 134 16.32 20.97 -15.55
N TRP A 135 17.22 19.99 -15.42
CA TRP A 135 16.85 18.59 -15.57
C TRP A 135 16.02 18.12 -14.38
N GLY A 136 16.42 18.50 -13.16
CA GLY A 136 15.69 18.16 -11.94
C GLY A 136 14.27 18.72 -11.91
N ASP A 137 14.10 19.99 -12.30
CA ASP A 137 12.79 20.63 -12.43
C ASP A 137 11.93 19.92 -13.48
N ALA A 138 12.50 19.62 -14.66
CA ALA A 138 11.79 18.93 -15.73
C ALA A 138 11.34 17.52 -15.33
N VAL A 139 12.21 16.74 -14.67
CA VAL A 139 11.92 15.38 -14.21
C VAL A 139 10.88 15.41 -13.09
N SER A 140 11.03 16.31 -12.11
CA SER A 140 10.03 16.53 -11.05
C SER A 140 8.65 16.82 -11.64
N GLN A 141 8.59 17.73 -12.60
CA GLN A 141 7.35 18.14 -13.24
C GLN A 141 6.73 17.00 -14.04
N GLN A 142 7.53 16.26 -14.83
CA GLN A 142 7.04 15.12 -15.61
C GLN A 142 6.53 14.00 -14.71
N ALA A 143 7.21 13.72 -13.59
CA ALA A 143 6.79 12.71 -12.64
C ALA A 143 5.47 13.07 -11.95
N LEU A 144 5.31 14.33 -11.52
CA LEU A 144 4.06 14.83 -10.95
C LEU A 144 2.92 14.79 -11.97
N ILE A 145 3.17 15.25 -13.20
CA ILE A 145 2.19 15.19 -14.30
C ILE A 145 1.80 13.74 -14.57
N GLY A 146 2.76 12.83 -14.64
CA GLY A 146 2.52 11.40 -14.86
C GLY A 146 1.64 10.79 -13.77
N LEU A 147 1.90 11.11 -12.50
CA LEU A 147 1.07 10.68 -11.37
C LEU A 147 -0.37 11.22 -11.47
N VAL A 148 -0.53 12.51 -11.77
CA VAL A 148 -1.86 13.12 -11.92
C VAL A 148 -2.62 12.52 -13.10
N ILE A 149 -1.98 12.40 -14.28
CA ILE A 149 -2.58 11.76 -15.45
C ILE A 149 -2.99 10.33 -15.11
N PHE A 150 -2.13 9.56 -14.44
CA PHE A 150 -2.45 8.20 -14.04
C PHE A 150 -3.68 8.14 -13.11
N VAL A 151 -3.75 9.00 -12.08
CA VAL A 151 -4.90 9.07 -11.16
C VAL A 151 -6.19 9.43 -11.91
N VAL A 152 -6.12 10.37 -12.86
CA VAL A 152 -7.27 10.74 -13.70
C VAL A 152 -7.71 9.57 -14.58
N LEU A 153 -6.77 8.92 -15.27
CA LEU A 153 -7.07 7.77 -16.14
C LEU A 153 -7.66 6.61 -15.35
N VAL A 154 -7.11 6.29 -14.17
CA VAL A 154 -7.68 5.28 -13.28
C VAL A 154 -9.06 5.69 -12.81
N THR A 155 -9.27 6.94 -12.41
CA THR A 155 -10.60 7.43 -12.00
C THR A 155 -11.63 7.28 -13.12
N LEU A 156 -11.27 7.65 -14.36
CA LEU A 156 -12.12 7.50 -15.54
C LEU A 156 -12.40 6.03 -15.84
N PHE A 157 -11.37 5.17 -15.81
CA PHE A 157 -11.51 3.73 -15.97
C PHE A 157 -12.49 3.16 -14.93
N MET A 158 -12.32 3.52 -13.66
CA MET A 158 -13.19 3.05 -12.57
C MET A 158 -14.61 3.62 -12.67
N ALA A 159 -14.79 4.82 -13.21
CA ALA A 159 -16.11 5.39 -13.48
C ALA A 159 -16.84 4.67 -14.63
N VAL A 160 -16.13 4.26 -15.67
CA VAL A 160 -16.70 3.48 -16.79
C VAL A 160 -16.94 2.02 -16.39
N TYR A 161 -16.00 1.43 -15.66
CA TYR A 161 -16.04 0.04 -15.24
C TYR A 161 -17.12 -0.20 -14.18
N PHE A 162 -17.12 0.61 -13.11
CA PHE A 162 -18.14 0.52 -12.07
C PHE A 162 -19.34 1.37 -12.44
N ARG A 163 -20.48 0.72 -12.68
CA ARG A 163 -21.75 1.35 -13.04
C ARG A 163 -22.31 2.30 -11.96
N THR A 164 -21.76 2.30 -10.76
CA THR A 164 -22.21 3.15 -9.64
C THR A 164 -21.09 4.08 -9.22
N TRP A 165 -21.32 5.39 -9.31
CA TRP A 165 -20.32 6.41 -8.94
C TRP A 165 -19.79 6.25 -7.50
N LYS A 166 -20.61 5.72 -6.57
CA LYS A 166 -20.22 5.45 -5.18
C LYS A 166 -19.17 4.35 -5.06
N MET A 167 -19.21 3.34 -5.94
CA MET A 167 -18.16 2.31 -6.01
C MET A 167 -16.86 2.92 -6.49
N SER A 168 -16.91 3.68 -7.59
CA SER A 168 -15.73 4.38 -8.13
C SER A 168 -15.13 5.34 -7.10
N LEU A 169 -15.94 6.10 -6.38
CA LEU A 169 -15.48 7.02 -5.34
C LEU A 169 -14.79 6.28 -4.18
N ALA A 170 -15.40 5.20 -3.68
CA ALA A 170 -14.80 4.42 -2.59
C ALA A 170 -13.46 3.81 -2.99
N ALA A 171 -13.37 3.30 -4.21
CA ALA A 171 -12.14 2.74 -4.75
C ALA A 171 -11.04 3.81 -4.94
N VAL A 172 -11.36 4.95 -5.55
CA VAL A 172 -10.41 6.05 -5.78
C VAL A 172 -9.88 6.61 -4.46
N LEU A 173 -10.75 6.84 -3.46
CA LEU A 173 -10.33 7.30 -2.14
C LEU A 173 -9.39 6.30 -1.45
N GLY A 174 -9.66 4.99 -1.60
CA GLY A 174 -8.77 3.95 -1.09
C GLY A 174 -7.41 3.93 -1.79
N MET A 175 -7.36 4.14 -3.10
CA MET A 175 -6.10 4.23 -3.86
C MET A 175 -5.30 5.48 -3.48
N LEU A 176 -5.96 6.63 -3.33
CA LEU A 176 -5.31 7.85 -2.83
C LEU A 176 -4.72 7.63 -1.44
N TYR A 177 -5.43 6.93 -0.57
CA TYR A 177 -4.90 6.53 0.74
C TYR A 177 -3.65 5.63 0.60
N VAL A 178 -3.64 4.67 -0.33
CA VAL A 178 -2.49 3.79 -0.56
C VAL A 178 -1.25 4.59 -0.96
N VAL A 179 -1.39 5.52 -1.91
CA VAL A 179 -0.27 6.39 -2.34
C VAL A 179 0.17 7.30 -1.21
N ALA A 180 -0.77 7.95 -0.52
CA ALA A 180 -0.46 8.90 0.55
C ALA A 180 0.25 8.21 1.73
N LEU A 181 -0.20 7.03 2.14
CA LEU A 181 0.46 6.29 3.22
C LEU A 181 1.81 5.73 2.78
N THR A 182 1.94 5.24 1.54
CA THR A 182 3.22 4.76 1.03
C THR A 182 4.24 5.89 0.95
N ALA A 183 3.87 7.05 0.39
CA ALA A 183 4.72 8.24 0.39
C ALA A 183 5.04 8.69 1.83
N GLY A 184 4.04 8.73 2.72
CA GLY A 184 4.26 9.03 4.13
C GLY A 184 5.26 8.09 4.81
N ILE A 185 5.29 6.81 4.45
CA ILE A 185 6.29 5.85 4.95
C ILE A 185 7.69 6.17 4.43
N TYR A 186 7.85 6.65 3.18
CA TYR A 186 9.14 7.15 2.68
C TYR A 186 9.65 8.32 3.52
N GLY A 187 8.80 9.33 3.72
CA GLY A 187 9.17 10.49 4.54
C GLY A 187 9.48 10.10 6.00
N ALA A 188 8.67 9.23 6.58
CA ALA A 188 8.82 8.73 7.95
C ALA A 188 10.13 7.93 8.13
N THR A 189 10.53 7.15 7.12
CA THR A 189 11.74 6.32 7.15
C THR A 189 12.99 7.03 6.61
N GLY A 190 12.83 8.20 5.99
CA GLY A 190 13.93 9.01 5.45
C GLY A 190 14.53 8.44 4.17
N PHE A 191 13.85 7.45 3.58
CA PHE A 191 14.25 6.91 2.29
C PHE A 191 14.13 7.97 1.21
N GLU A 192 15.09 7.94 0.30
CA GLU A 192 15.13 8.81 -0.85
C GLU A 192 13.96 8.50 -1.79
N ILE A 193 13.23 9.53 -2.18
CA ILE A 193 12.28 9.46 -3.28
C ILE A 193 13.07 9.81 -4.54
N THR A 194 13.28 8.81 -5.38
CA THR A 194 13.91 8.90 -6.72
C THR A 194 12.84 8.72 -7.81
N PRO A 195 13.13 9.01 -9.09
CA PRO A 195 12.22 8.69 -10.20
C PRO A 195 11.85 7.20 -10.22
N SER A 196 12.77 6.33 -9.83
CA SER A 196 12.54 4.90 -9.64
C SER A 196 11.47 4.61 -8.56
N ALA A 197 11.49 5.31 -7.43
CA ALA A 197 10.44 5.19 -6.40
C ALA A 197 9.05 5.58 -6.95
N ILE A 198 8.98 6.61 -7.80
CA ILE A 198 7.73 7.02 -8.45
C ILE A 198 7.18 5.94 -9.39
N ILE A 199 8.05 5.27 -10.15
CA ILE A 199 7.66 4.08 -10.93
C ILE A 199 7.09 3.00 -10.01
N GLY A 200 7.69 2.81 -8.83
CA GLY A 200 7.14 1.99 -7.75
C GLY A 200 5.72 2.40 -7.35
N PHE A 201 5.48 3.69 -7.10
CA PHE A 201 4.14 4.22 -6.75
C PHE A 201 3.09 3.97 -7.83
N LEU A 202 3.44 4.13 -9.10
CA LEU A 202 2.52 3.85 -10.23
C LEU A 202 2.24 2.34 -10.36
N THR A 203 3.24 1.52 -10.10
CA THR A 203 3.12 0.05 -10.15
C THR A 203 2.20 -0.47 -9.04
N ILE A 204 2.33 0.03 -7.81
CA ILE A 204 1.43 -0.39 -6.71
C ILE A 204 -0.01 0.02 -6.93
N LEU A 205 -0.25 1.14 -7.61
CA LEU A 205 -1.61 1.56 -7.95
C LEU A 205 -2.26 0.57 -8.91
N SER A 206 -1.51 0.11 -9.90
CA SER A 206 -1.96 -0.92 -10.85
C SER A 206 -2.24 -2.25 -10.14
N TYR A 207 -1.40 -2.61 -9.18
CA TYR A 207 -1.59 -3.78 -8.34
C TYR A 207 -2.85 -3.66 -7.44
N ALA A 208 -2.99 -2.53 -6.73
CA ALA A 208 -4.12 -2.27 -5.85
C ALA A 208 -5.44 -2.22 -6.63
N LEU A 209 -5.41 -1.73 -7.88
CA LEU A 209 -6.56 -1.72 -8.77
C LEU A 209 -7.06 -3.13 -9.08
N TYR A 210 -6.17 -4.08 -9.34
CA TYR A 210 -6.57 -5.46 -9.61
C TYR A 210 -7.32 -6.09 -8.43
N ASP A 211 -6.81 -5.93 -7.21
CA ASP A 211 -7.47 -6.42 -6.00
C ASP A 211 -8.81 -5.72 -5.77
N THR A 212 -8.83 -4.39 -5.91
CA THR A 212 -10.04 -3.57 -5.79
C THR A 212 -11.15 -4.04 -6.75
N VAL A 213 -10.81 -4.27 -8.02
CA VAL A 213 -11.77 -4.73 -9.02
C VAL A 213 -12.41 -6.05 -8.63
N VAL A 214 -11.63 -7.03 -8.19
CA VAL A 214 -12.19 -8.35 -7.83
C VAL A 214 -13.05 -8.28 -6.58
N VAL A 215 -12.65 -7.52 -5.56
CA VAL A 215 -13.46 -7.35 -4.34
C VAL A 215 -14.77 -6.63 -4.66
N PHE A 216 -14.71 -5.56 -5.47
CA PHE A 216 -15.89 -4.78 -5.82
C PHE A 216 -16.83 -5.52 -6.77
N ASP A 217 -16.30 -6.34 -7.68
CA ASP A 217 -17.11 -7.24 -8.50
C ASP A 217 -17.84 -8.26 -7.62
N LYS A 218 -17.18 -8.83 -6.61
CA LYS A 218 -17.86 -9.74 -5.67
C LYS A 218 -18.90 -9.02 -4.82
N ILE A 219 -18.62 -7.79 -4.38
CA ILE A 219 -19.61 -6.95 -3.68
C ILE A 219 -20.82 -6.72 -4.59
N ARG A 220 -20.59 -6.38 -5.85
CA ARG A 220 -21.64 -6.20 -6.84
C ARG A 220 -22.43 -7.49 -7.08
N GLU A 221 -21.77 -8.63 -7.25
CA GLU A 221 -22.42 -9.93 -7.39
C GLU A 221 -23.34 -10.25 -6.21
N ASN A 222 -22.88 -10.03 -4.97
CA ASN A 222 -23.66 -10.30 -3.77
C ASN A 222 -24.77 -9.26 -3.48
N THR A 223 -24.77 -8.10 -4.17
CA THR A 223 -25.73 -7.02 -3.95
C THR A 223 -26.68 -6.80 -5.11
N ILE A 224 -26.36 -7.28 -6.32
CA ILE A 224 -27.27 -7.31 -7.45
C ILE A 224 -28.37 -8.33 -7.18
N GLY A 225 -29.63 -7.94 -7.42
CA GLY A 225 -30.78 -8.83 -7.25
C GLY A 225 -31.09 -9.16 -5.78
N ALA A 226 -30.34 -8.60 -4.82
CA ALA A 226 -30.62 -8.81 -3.39
C ALA A 226 -32.04 -8.38 -3.01
N GLU A 227 -32.63 -7.41 -3.73
CA GLU A 227 -34.02 -6.98 -3.54
C GLU A 227 -35.05 -8.11 -3.70
N GLU A 228 -34.70 -9.18 -4.43
CA GLU A 228 -35.56 -10.34 -4.70
C GLU A 228 -35.48 -11.40 -3.59
N ASP A 229 -34.37 -11.48 -2.86
CA ASP A 229 -34.16 -12.42 -1.76
C ASP A 229 -33.53 -11.74 -0.52
N PRO A 230 -34.37 -11.22 0.40
CA PRO A 230 -33.90 -10.46 1.56
C PRO A 230 -33.45 -11.38 2.71
N GLU A 231 -32.58 -12.36 2.43
CA GLU A 231 -31.97 -13.19 3.49
C GLU A 231 -31.03 -12.39 4.40
N ARG A 232 -30.33 -11.44 3.81
CA ARG A 232 -29.22 -10.67 4.42
C ARG A 232 -29.39 -9.20 4.11
N SER A 233 -29.05 -8.36 5.08
CA SER A 233 -28.93 -6.91 4.85
C SER A 233 -27.85 -6.60 3.82
N PHE A 234 -27.92 -5.42 3.21
CA PHE A 234 -26.92 -4.94 2.26
C PHE A 234 -25.52 -4.95 2.87
N VAL A 235 -25.39 -4.50 4.13
CA VAL A 235 -24.12 -4.51 4.88
C VAL A 235 -23.58 -5.93 5.07
N GLU A 236 -24.45 -6.91 5.33
CA GLU A 236 -24.05 -8.31 5.45
C GLU A 236 -23.61 -8.90 4.10
N ASN A 237 -24.26 -8.54 3.01
CA ASN A 237 -23.87 -8.96 1.66
C ASN A 237 -22.51 -8.39 1.25
N VAL A 238 -22.26 -7.11 1.54
CA VAL A 238 -20.93 -6.48 1.33
C VAL A 238 -19.89 -7.19 2.20
N ASN A 239 -20.19 -7.47 3.48
CA ASN A 239 -19.26 -8.14 4.37
C ASN A 239 -18.98 -9.59 3.92
N LEU A 240 -19.98 -10.31 3.43
CA LEU A 240 -19.83 -11.64 2.86
C LEU A 240 -18.92 -11.62 1.63
N ALA A 241 -19.08 -10.64 0.75
CA ALA A 241 -18.23 -10.50 -0.44
C ALA A 241 -16.75 -10.32 -0.06
N VAL A 242 -16.47 -9.47 0.94
CA VAL A 242 -15.10 -9.27 1.46
C VAL A 242 -14.53 -10.56 2.04
N ASN A 243 -15.33 -11.35 2.76
CA ASN A 243 -14.88 -12.63 3.30
C ASN A 243 -14.62 -13.67 2.19
N GLN A 244 -15.46 -13.70 1.15
CA GLN A 244 -15.30 -14.59 0.00
C GLN A 244 -14.04 -14.32 -0.81
N THR A 245 -13.61 -13.07 -0.89
CA THR A 245 -12.39 -12.67 -1.62
C THR A 245 -11.13 -12.66 -0.75
N LEU A 246 -11.26 -12.68 0.58
CA LEU A 246 -10.17 -12.54 1.54
C LEU A 246 -8.98 -13.49 1.26
N VAL A 247 -9.25 -14.77 1.05
CA VAL A 247 -8.21 -15.79 0.78
C VAL A 247 -7.45 -15.46 -0.50
N ARG A 248 -8.17 -15.04 -1.54
CA ARG A 248 -7.59 -14.67 -2.83
C ARG A 248 -6.70 -13.44 -2.67
N SER A 249 -7.21 -12.38 -2.07
CA SER A 249 -6.48 -11.14 -1.82
C SER A 249 -5.20 -11.42 -1.03
N ILE A 250 -5.28 -12.16 0.09
CA ILE A 250 -4.11 -12.56 0.88
C ILE A 250 -3.11 -13.36 0.02
N THR A 251 -3.58 -14.34 -0.74
CA THR A 251 -2.70 -15.19 -1.56
C THR A 251 -1.97 -14.38 -2.62
N THR A 252 -2.69 -13.53 -3.37
CA THR A 252 -2.08 -12.67 -4.40
C THR A 252 -1.10 -11.67 -3.79
N SER A 253 -1.34 -11.18 -2.57
CA SER A 253 -0.41 -10.29 -1.85
C SER A 253 0.82 -11.01 -1.34
N VAL A 254 0.68 -12.18 -0.74
CA VAL A 254 1.83 -12.97 -0.28
C VAL A 254 2.72 -13.36 -1.45
N VAL A 255 2.14 -13.84 -2.56
CA VAL A 255 2.90 -14.21 -3.76
C VAL A 255 3.62 -13.00 -4.37
N GLY A 256 3.03 -11.81 -4.32
CA GLY A 256 3.67 -10.57 -4.80
C GLY A 256 4.75 -10.03 -3.84
N ILE A 257 4.49 -10.07 -2.54
CA ILE A 257 5.39 -9.53 -1.51
C ILE A 257 6.64 -10.39 -1.35
N LEU A 258 6.57 -11.71 -1.50
CA LEU A 258 7.71 -12.58 -1.23
C LEU A 258 8.94 -12.28 -2.12
N PRO A 259 8.82 -12.18 -3.46
CA PRO A 259 9.97 -11.80 -4.30
C PRO A 259 10.44 -10.37 -4.03
N VAL A 260 9.51 -9.42 -3.89
CA VAL A 260 9.84 -8.01 -3.64
C VAL A 260 10.54 -7.83 -2.29
N GLY A 261 10.04 -8.52 -1.26
CA GLY A 261 10.65 -8.57 0.07
C GLY A 261 12.02 -9.26 0.03
N SER A 262 12.20 -10.28 -0.81
CA SER A 262 13.52 -10.89 -1.00
C SER A 262 14.51 -9.88 -1.60
N ILE A 263 14.09 -9.09 -2.60
CA ILE A 263 14.92 -7.99 -3.12
C ILE A 263 15.20 -6.94 -2.04
N LEU A 264 14.17 -6.55 -1.28
CA LEU A 264 14.30 -5.51 -0.25
C LEU A 264 15.19 -5.91 0.93
N PHE A 265 15.08 -7.13 1.44
CA PHE A 265 15.79 -7.56 2.66
C PHE A 265 17.07 -8.35 2.34
N ILE A 266 17.04 -9.25 1.36
CA ILE A 266 18.19 -10.07 0.97
C ILE A 266 19.04 -9.30 -0.05
N GLY A 267 18.42 -8.73 -1.08
CA GLY A 267 19.12 -7.95 -2.11
C GLY A 267 19.75 -6.68 -1.58
N ALA A 268 19.01 -5.85 -0.86
CA ALA A 268 19.57 -4.63 -0.30
C ALA A 268 20.44 -4.87 0.95
N GLY A 269 20.12 -5.89 1.76
CA GLY A 269 20.84 -6.18 3.00
C GLY A 269 22.16 -6.95 2.80
N LEU A 270 22.17 -7.99 1.95
CA LEU A 270 23.34 -8.85 1.73
C LEU A 270 24.12 -8.51 0.47
N LEU A 271 23.44 -8.03 -0.59
CA LEU A 271 24.10 -7.70 -1.86
C LEU A 271 24.35 -6.19 -2.03
N GLY A 272 23.95 -5.37 -1.06
CA GLY A 272 24.22 -3.93 -1.06
C GLY A 272 23.56 -3.18 -2.22
N ALA A 273 22.48 -3.70 -2.81
CA ALA A 273 21.84 -3.11 -3.99
C ALA A 273 20.97 -1.89 -3.64
N GLY A 274 21.58 -0.70 -3.55
CA GLY A 274 20.93 0.56 -3.18
C GLY A 274 19.75 0.96 -4.07
N THR A 275 19.91 0.97 -5.39
CA THR A 275 18.86 1.45 -6.33
C THR A 275 17.64 0.53 -6.41
N LEU A 276 17.83 -0.78 -6.28
CA LEU A 276 16.73 -1.77 -6.24
C LEU A 276 15.90 -1.63 -4.96
N ARG A 277 16.53 -1.18 -3.86
CA ARG A 277 15.87 -0.95 -2.57
C ARG A 277 14.77 0.10 -2.69
N ASP A 278 15.02 1.16 -3.46
CA ASP A 278 14.10 2.29 -3.60
C ASP A 278 12.81 1.91 -4.34
N ILE A 279 12.86 1.03 -5.32
CA ILE A 279 11.65 0.52 -5.97
C ILE A 279 11.00 -0.57 -5.11
N ALA A 280 11.81 -1.47 -4.53
CA ALA A 280 11.31 -2.59 -3.76
C ALA A 280 10.56 -2.17 -2.50
N LEU A 281 10.98 -1.09 -1.83
CA LEU A 281 10.27 -0.57 -0.66
C LEU A 281 8.87 -0.06 -1.03
N ALA A 282 8.74 0.71 -2.12
CA ALA A 282 7.45 1.20 -2.61
C ALA A 282 6.51 0.03 -2.92
N LEU A 283 7.00 -0.97 -3.65
CA LEU A 283 6.23 -2.17 -3.97
C LEU A 283 5.84 -2.97 -2.71
N PHE A 284 6.78 -3.19 -1.80
CA PHE A 284 6.56 -3.98 -0.59
C PHE A 284 5.47 -3.35 0.29
N VAL A 285 5.64 -2.07 0.61
CA VAL A 285 4.68 -1.31 1.42
C VAL A 285 3.35 -1.17 0.68
N GLY A 286 3.38 -0.79 -0.59
CA GLY A 286 2.18 -0.52 -1.35
C GLY A 286 1.33 -1.76 -1.63
N ILE A 287 1.91 -2.95 -1.77
CA ILE A 287 1.13 -4.20 -1.85
C ILE A 287 0.42 -4.47 -0.52
N ILE A 288 1.11 -4.34 0.62
CA ILE A 288 0.50 -4.54 1.95
C ILE A 288 -0.63 -3.53 2.17
N VAL A 289 -0.32 -2.25 1.99
CA VAL A 289 -1.27 -1.15 2.21
C VAL A 289 -2.43 -1.23 1.21
N GLY A 290 -2.16 -1.62 -0.05
CA GLY A 290 -3.16 -1.84 -1.09
C GLY A 290 -4.22 -2.83 -0.65
N THR A 291 -3.79 -4.03 -0.29
CA THR A 291 -4.69 -5.11 0.13
C THR A 291 -5.45 -4.78 1.40
N LEU A 292 -4.78 -4.17 2.39
CA LEU A 292 -5.46 -3.71 3.60
C LEU A 292 -6.47 -2.59 3.29
N SER A 293 -6.13 -1.66 2.40
CA SER A 293 -7.02 -0.57 1.99
C SER A 293 -8.29 -1.12 1.33
N THR A 294 -8.19 -2.07 0.40
CA THR A 294 -9.36 -2.67 -0.24
C THR A 294 -10.34 -3.27 0.78
N LEU A 295 -9.83 -4.06 1.71
CA LEU A 295 -10.64 -4.83 2.67
C LEU A 295 -11.19 -3.97 3.82
N PHE A 296 -10.36 -3.06 4.35
CA PHE A 296 -10.65 -2.34 5.60
C PHE A 296 -11.07 -0.88 5.40
N LEU A 297 -10.85 -0.30 4.22
CA LEU A 297 -11.25 1.07 3.90
C LEU A 297 -12.29 1.12 2.79
N GLN A 298 -11.97 0.57 1.62
CA GLN A 298 -12.78 0.76 0.42
C GLN A 298 -14.16 0.09 0.54
N ALA A 299 -14.21 -1.19 0.91
CA ALA A 299 -15.48 -1.91 1.07
C ALA A 299 -16.37 -1.31 2.17
N PRO A 300 -15.87 -1.00 3.39
CA PRO A 300 -16.66 -0.27 4.39
C PRO A 300 -17.10 1.13 3.94
N LEU A 301 -16.25 1.87 3.23
CA LEU A 301 -16.57 3.19 2.69
C LEU A 301 -17.72 3.11 1.69
N TYR A 302 -17.68 2.13 0.78
CA TYR A 302 -18.77 1.88 -0.15
C TYR A 302 -20.09 1.58 0.58
N ALA A 303 -20.05 0.70 1.59
CA ALA A 303 -21.24 0.40 2.40
C ALA A 303 -21.80 1.66 3.09
N LEU A 304 -20.94 2.51 3.62
CA LEU A 304 -21.33 3.76 4.26
C LEU A 304 -21.96 4.76 3.29
N LEU A 305 -21.41 4.87 2.07
CA LEU A 305 -21.92 5.76 1.02
C LEU A 305 -23.31 5.36 0.53
N ARG A 306 -23.65 4.06 0.59
CA ARG A 306 -24.96 3.54 0.16
C ARG A 306 -25.99 3.38 1.28
N ARG A 307 -25.60 3.50 2.55
CA ARG A 307 -26.49 3.26 3.70
C ARG A 307 -27.81 4.05 3.66
N ASN A 308 -27.80 5.22 3.03
CA ASN A 308 -28.93 6.15 3.00
C ASN A 308 -29.74 6.03 1.70
N ASP A 309 -29.36 5.14 0.79
CA ASP A 309 -30.06 4.96 -0.48
C ASP A 309 -31.42 4.31 -0.22
N VAL A 310 -32.44 4.73 -0.96
CA VAL A 310 -33.82 4.28 -0.75
C VAL A 310 -33.91 2.76 -0.96
N ASP A 311 -33.30 2.25 -2.03
CA ASP A 311 -33.26 0.81 -2.35
C ASP A 311 -32.59 0.00 -1.23
N VAL A 312 -31.47 0.48 -0.69
CA VAL A 312 -30.76 -0.18 0.43
C VAL A 312 -31.59 -0.18 1.71
N ARG A 313 -32.25 0.94 2.04
CA ARG A 313 -33.11 1.04 3.23
C ARG A 313 -34.32 0.12 3.15
N ASP A 314 -34.96 0.06 1.99
CA ASP A 314 -36.13 -0.77 1.74
C ASP A 314 -35.76 -2.26 1.75
N HIS A 315 -34.60 -2.61 1.20
CA HIS A 315 -34.02 -3.96 1.28
C HIS A 315 -33.74 -4.37 2.73
N ASP A 316 -33.01 -3.53 3.48
CA ASP A 316 -32.65 -3.80 4.87
C ASP A 316 -33.88 -3.92 5.77
N ALA A 317 -34.93 -3.11 5.53
CA ALA A 317 -36.19 -3.21 6.25
C ALA A 317 -36.91 -4.56 5.96
N ARG A 318 -36.90 -5.01 4.70
CA ARG A 318 -37.47 -6.31 4.31
C ARG A 318 -36.70 -7.47 4.95
N ALA A 319 -35.37 -7.42 4.94
CA ALA A 319 -34.52 -8.43 5.58
C ALA A 319 -34.77 -8.50 7.09
N ALA A 320 -34.86 -7.34 7.77
CA ALA A 320 -35.18 -7.28 9.19
C ALA A 320 -36.57 -7.85 9.51
N ALA A 321 -37.58 -7.57 8.67
CA ALA A 321 -38.93 -8.10 8.82
C ALA A 321 -38.99 -9.62 8.65
N ARG A 322 -38.26 -10.18 7.67
CA ARG A 322 -38.14 -11.64 7.48
C ARG A 322 -37.47 -12.30 8.70
N ALA A 323 -36.32 -11.79 9.13
CA ALA A 323 -35.59 -12.30 10.29
C ALA A 323 -36.41 -12.20 11.60
N ALA A 324 -37.33 -11.24 11.70
CA ALA A 324 -38.27 -11.16 12.83
C ALA A 324 -39.36 -12.24 12.77
N ARG A 325 -39.87 -12.57 11.57
CA ARG A 325 -40.86 -13.65 11.39
C ARG A 325 -40.28 -15.03 11.72
N GLU A 326 -39.07 -15.31 11.24
CA GLU A 326 -38.38 -16.59 11.50
C GLU A 326 -38.08 -16.78 13.00
N ARG A 327 -37.67 -15.72 13.71
CA ARG A 327 -37.49 -15.78 15.17
C ARG A 327 -38.80 -15.93 15.95
N GLY A 328 -39.91 -15.44 15.39
CA GLY A 328 -41.24 -15.58 15.98
C GLY A 328 -41.88 -16.96 15.74
N SER A 329 -41.50 -17.67 14.66
CA SER A 329 -41.97 -19.04 14.41
C SER A 329 -41.30 -20.08 15.31
N ASP A 330 -40.05 -19.86 15.72
CA ASP A 330 -39.31 -20.76 16.61
C ASP A 330 -39.80 -20.71 18.07
N THR A 331 -40.69 -19.77 18.42
CA THR A 331 -41.27 -19.63 19.77
C THR A 331 -42.66 -20.26 19.92
N VAL A 332 -43.21 -20.87 18.87
CA VAL A 332 -44.40 -21.73 19.01
C VAL A 332 -43.92 -23.13 19.35
N THR A 333 -43.66 -23.36 20.63
CA THR A 333 -43.60 -24.72 21.18
C THR A 333 -44.99 -25.33 20.99
N ASP A 334 -45.04 -26.41 20.23
CA ASP A 334 -46.19 -27.27 20.02
C ASP A 334 -46.97 -27.50 21.33
N PRO A 335 -48.24 -27.06 21.45
CA PRO A 335 -49.06 -27.33 22.63
C PRO A 335 -49.45 -28.80 22.79
N ASP A 336 -49.22 -29.66 21.79
CA ASP A 336 -49.79 -31.02 21.75
C ASP A 336 -48.79 -32.15 22.04
N VAL A 337 -47.60 -31.86 22.57
CA VAL A 337 -46.77 -32.93 23.16
C VAL A 337 -47.23 -33.16 24.60
N ALA A 338 -48.24 -34.00 24.75
CA ALA A 338 -48.67 -34.54 26.04
C ALA A 338 -47.46 -35.14 26.79
N PRO A 339 -47.31 -34.88 28.10
CA PRO A 339 -46.28 -35.53 28.88
C PRO A 339 -46.55 -37.03 28.91
N TRP A 340 -45.58 -37.83 28.49
CA TRP A 340 -45.62 -39.28 28.62
C TRP A 340 -45.78 -39.64 30.10
N ASP A 341 -46.87 -40.34 30.42
CA ASP A 341 -47.24 -40.84 31.74
C ASP A 341 -46.38 -42.08 32.07
N ASP A 342 -45.32 -41.88 32.83
CA ASP A 342 -44.57 -42.97 33.49
C ASP A 342 -45.40 -43.50 34.68
N GLY A 343 -46.41 -44.32 34.36
CA GLY A 343 -47.50 -44.61 35.29
C GLY A 343 -48.15 -45.99 35.18
N ALA A 344 -47.42 -47.08 34.91
CA ALA A 344 -47.94 -48.43 35.18
C ALA A 344 -46.84 -49.43 35.55
N ARG A 345 -46.82 -49.78 36.84
CA ARG A 345 -46.05 -50.86 37.48
C ARG A 345 -46.59 -52.23 37.07
N LEU A 346 -45.72 -53.24 36.93
CA LEU A 346 -45.62 -54.41 37.82
C LEU A 346 -44.43 -55.29 37.43
#